data_AF-A0A951BNS5-F1
#
_entry.id   AF-A0A951BNS5-F1
#
_cell.length_a   1.000
_cell.length_b   1.000
_cell.length_c   1.000
_cell.angle_alpha   90.00
_cell.angle_beta   90.00
_cell.angle_gamma   90.00
#
_symmetry.space_group_name_H-M   'P 1'
#
loop_
_entity.id
_entity.type
_entity.pdbx_description
1 polymer ?
#
loop_
_entity_poly.entity_id
_entity_poly.type
_entity_poly.pdbx_seq_one_letter_code
_entity_poly.pdbx_strand_id
1 'polypeptide(L)' 'RRVEEPEARSADAMVSGEPMEVYLWSWGRLPDQSVRISGDQDAVARLWTLLRPATQ' A
#
# COMPACT_ATOMS: atom_id res chain seq x y z
N ARG A 1 -11.76 -4.86 -10.96
CA ARG A 1 -12.91 -4.13 -10.35
C ARG A 1 -12.34 -2.97 -9.57
N ARG A 2 -12.84 -1.73 -9.76
CA ARG A 2 -12.49 -0.62 -8.86
C ARG A 2 -13.24 -0.81 -7.55
N VAL A 3 -12.62 -0.43 -6.45
CA VAL A 3 -13.26 -0.41 -5.12
C VAL A 3 -14.14 0.83 -5.07
N GLU A 4 -15.37 0.69 -4.58
CA GLU A 4 -16.28 1.81 -4.39
C GLU A 4 -15.89 2.60 -3.13
N GLU A 5 -16.17 3.90 -3.09
CA GLU A 5 -15.76 4.77 -1.98
C GLU A 5 -16.23 4.30 -0.58
N PRO A 6 -17.45 3.75 -0.39
CA PRO A 6 -17.86 3.21 0.91
C PRO A 6 -17.01 2.00 1.35
N GLU A 7 -16.64 1.15 0.40
CA GLU A 7 -15.82 -0.04 0.64
C GLU A 7 -14.39 0.36 0.97
N ALA A 8 -13.83 1.36 0.27
CA ALA A 8 -12.52 1.92 0.58
C ALA A 8 -12.44 2.51 2.00
N ARG A 9 -13.51 3.15 2.48
CA ARG A 9 -13.58 3.70 3.84
C ARG A 9 -13.64 2.63 4.94
N SER A 10 -13.98 1.39 4.59
CA SER A 10 -13.99 0.26 5.54
C SER A 10 -12.66 -0.47 5.63
N ALA A 11 -11.67 -0.10 4.82
CA ALA A 11 -10.34 -0.71 4.86
C ALA A 11 -9.61 -0.35 6.17
N ASP A 12 -8.88 -1.31 6.73
CA ASP A 12 -8.07 -1.10 7.95
C ASP A 12 -6.96 -0.06 7.73
N ALA A 13 -6.48 0.06 6.49
CA ALA A 13 -5.50 1.04 6.09
C ALA A 13 -5.63 1.42 4.61
N MET A 14 -5.14 2.61 4.26
CA MET A 14 -5.10 3.14 2.90
C MET A 14 -3.68 3.58 2.56
N VAL A 15 -3.18 3.10 1.42
CA VAL A 15 -1.90 3.51 0.82
C VAL A 15 -2.21 4.26 -0.47
N SER A 16 -1.66 5.46 -0.61
CA SER A 16 -1.90 6.35 -1.76
C SER A 16 -0.64 7.12 -2.15
N GLY A 17 -0.54 7.53 -3.41
CA GLY A 17 0.63 8.24 -3.95
C GLY A 17 0.52 8.34 -5.46
N GLU A 18 1.55 8.85 -6.14
CA GLU A 18 1.60 8.74 -7.59
C GLU A 18 1.65 7.26 -7.99
N PRO A 19 1.00 6.85 -9.10
CA PRO A 19 0.92 5.43 -9.48
C PRO A 19 2.29 4.74 -9.53
N MET A 20 3.31 5.47 -10.00
CA MET A 20 4.68 5.00 -10.10
C MET A 20 5.33 4.79 -8.72
N GLU A 21 5.05 5.68 -7.76
CA GLU A 21 5.58 5.57 -6.40
C GLU A 21 4.98 4.36 -5.68
N VAL A 22 3.65 4.19 -5.75
CA VAL A 22 2.94 3.04 -5.15
C VAL A 22 3.46 1.72 -5.73
N TYR A 23 3.72 1.69 -7.04
CA TYR A 23 4.25 0.51 -7.71
C TYR A 23 5.66 0.14 -7.24
N LEU A 24 6.63 1.07 -7.27
CA LEU A 24 8.00 0.78 -6.82
C LEU A 24 8.08 0.51 -5.32
N TRP A 25 7.24 1.18 -4.53
CA TRP A 25 7.11 0.91 -3.10
C TRP A 25 6.65 -0.53 -2.89
N SER A 26 5.62 -1.01 -3.60
CA SER A 26 5.10 -2.39 -3.46
C SER A 26 6.17 -3.47 -3.74
N TRP A 27 7.19 -3.12 -4.52
CA TRP A 27 8.32 -3.98 -4.88
C TRP A 27 9.58 -3.78 -4.02
N GLY A 28 9.51 -2.93 -3.01
CA GLY A 28 10.64 -2.60 -2.14
C GLY A 28 11.76 -1.79 -2.82
N ARG A 29 11.45 -1.07 -3.91
CA ARG A 29 12.38 -0.18 -4.62
C ARG A 29 12.30 1.27 -4.16
N LEU A 30 11.22 1.64 -3.48
CA LEU A 30 11.10 2.93 -2.79
C LEU A 30 10.73 2.71 -1.31
N PRO A 31 11.15 3.64 -0.42
CA PRO A 31 10.86 3.56 1.01
C PRO A 31 9.44 4.04 1.34
N ASP A 32 8.92 3.76 2.54
CA ASP A 32 7.54 4.08 2.95
C ASP A 32 7.17 5.56 2.78
N GLN A 33 8.12 6.47 3.01
CA GLN A 33 7.95 7.91 2.83
C GLN A 33 7.70 8.35 1.39
N SER A 34 7.82 7.45 0.40
CA SER A 34 7.38 7.71 -0.98
C SER A 34 5.87 7.60 -1.17
N VAL A 35 5.13 7.05 -0.20
CA VAL A 35 3.68 6.92 -0.24
C VAL A 35 3.04 7.51 1.01
N ARG A 36 1.77 7.89 0.89
CA ARG A 36 0.93 8.28 2.02
C ARG A 36 0.23 7.05 2.57
N ILE A 37 0.49 6.75 3.84
CA ILE A 37 -0.11 5.65 4.58
C ILE A 37 -1.01 6.25 5.68
N SER A 38 -2.24 5.78 5.76
CA SER A 38 -3.19 6.12 6.83
C SER A 38 -3.93 4.88 7.33
N GLY A 39 -4.33 4.86 8.60
CA GLY A 39 -4.96 3.71 9.24
C GLY A 39 -3.93 2.82 9.95
N ASP A 40 -4.17 1.52 9.96
CA ASP A 40 -3.33 0.52 10.64
C ASP A 40 -1.98 0.34 9.91
N GLN A 41 -0.91 0.89 10.49
CA GLN A 41 0.44 0.78 9.95
C GLN A 41 1.01 -0.64 10.04
N ASP A 42 0.62 -1.42 11.05
CA ASP A 42 1.09 -2.79 11.23
C ASP A 42 0.48 -3.71 10.17
N ALA A 43 -0.78 -3.50 9.82
CA ALA A 43 -1.44 -4.19 8.71
C ALA A 43 -0.73 -3.90 7.38
N VAL A 44 -0.35 -2.64 7.12
CA VAL A 44 0.41 -2.25 5.93
C VAL A 44 1.80 -2.89 5.91
N ALA A 45 2.54 -2.84 7.03
CA ALA A 45 3.87 -3.44 7.12
C ALA A 45 3.83 -4.96 6.89
N ARG A 46 2.80 -5.65 7.41
CA ARG A 46 2.58 -7.08 7.19
C ARG A 46 2.26 -7.38 5.73
N LEU A 47 1.35 -6.64 5.12
CA LEU A 47 1.03 -6.76 3.70
C LEU A 47 2.28 -6.58 2.84
N TRP A 48 3.04 -5.51 3.08
CA TRP A 48 4.23 -5.19 2.31
C TRP A 48 5.33 -6.25 2.44
N THR A 49 5.48 -6.83 3.64
CA THR A 49 6.39 -7.96 3.87
C THR A 49 6.01 -9.18 3.04
N LEU A 50 4.71 -9.44 2.84
CA LEU A 50 4.22 -10.54 2.00
C LEU A 50 4.30 -10.24 0.50
N LEU A 51 4.08 -8.98 0.09
CA LEU A 51 4.12 -8.56 -1.31
C LEU A 51 5.53 -8.56 -1.89
N ARG A 52 6.52 -8.03 -1.16
CA ARG A 52 7.90 -7.88 -1.67
C ARG A 52 8.47 -9.13 -2.35
N PRO A 53 8.45 -10.34 -1.76
CA PRO A 53 8.97 -11.54 -2.42
C PRO A 53 8.11 -12.04 -3.58
N ALA A 54 6.80 -11.76 -3.58
CA ALA A 54 5.89 -12.20 -4.63
C ALA A 54 6.03 -11.39 -5.94
N THR A 55 6.71 -10.24 -5.88
CA THR A 55 6.93 -9.34 -7.00
C THR A 55 8.41 -9.22 -7.40
N GLN A 56 9.26 -10.11 -6.90
CA GLN A 56 10.65 -10.22 -7.35
C GLN A 56 10.77 -10.98 -8.67
#